data_AF-A0A0P1M6Z2-F1
#
_entry.id   AF-A0A0P1M6Z2-F1
#
_cell.length_a   1.000
_cell.length_b   1.000
_cell.length_c   1.000
_cell.angle_alpha   90.00
_cell.angle_beta   90.00
_cell.angle_gamma   90.00
#
_symmetry.space_group_name_H-M   'P 1'
#
loop_
_entity.id
_entity.type
_entity.pdbx_description
1 polymer ?
#
loop_
_entity_poly.entity_id
_entity_poly.type
_entity_poly.pdbx_seq_one_letter_code
_entity_poly.pdbx_strand_id
1 'polypeptide(L)'
;MIGLIGIAIIILIVIFAIFYGYGLILKQERSQNPYSAQLKCTLCGRTFDKGKLVERAIGIEKIYYFCGECIQSLHEDYLNLNSKQN
;
A
#
# COMPACT_ATOMS: atom_id res chain seq x y z
N MET A 1 43.18 -32.46 -4.74
CA MET A 1 43.09 -31.13 -5.40
C MET A 1 41.79 -30.95 -6.19
N ILE A 2 41.37 -31.92 -7.02
CA ILE A 2 40.13 -31.83 -7.84
C ILE A 2 38.83 -31.65 -7.00
N GLY A 3 38.73 -32.27 -5.82
CA GLY A 3 37.53 -32.14 -4.97
C GLY A 3 37.30 -30.73 -4.39
N LEU A 4 38.36 -30.02 -4.03
CA LEU A 4 38.27 -28.65 -3.50
C LEU A 4 37.85 -27.65 -4.59
N ILE A 5 38.29 -27.89 -5.83
CA ILE A 5 37.90 -27.08 -6.99
C ILE A 5 36.40 -27.24 -7.27
N GLY A 6 35.87 -28.47 -7.18
CA GLY A 6 34.43 -28.71 -7.32
C GLY A 6 33.59 -27.99 -6.26
N ILE A 7 34.03 -28.01 -5.00
CA ILE A 7 33.33 -27.33 -3.90
C ILE A 7 33.35 -25.81 -4.12
N ALA A 8 34.48 -25.24 -4.56
CA ALA A 8 34.58 -23.81 -4.83
C ALA A 8 33.62 -23.35 -5.95
N ILE A 9 33.44 -24.16 -7.00
CA ILE A 9 32.50 -23.86 -8.09
C ILE A 9 31.05 -23.86 -7.59
N ILE A 10 30.69 -24.84 -6.75
CA ILE A 10 29.34 -24.92 -6.18
C ILE A 10 29.03 -23.70 -5.32
N ILE A 11 29.98 -23.28 -4.48
CA ILE A 11 29.82 -22.08 -3.63
C ILE A 11 29.60 -20.83 -4.49
N LEU A 12 30.36 -20.65 -5.57
CA LEU A 12 30.20 -19.52 -6.47
C LEU A 12 28.82 -19.49 -7.15
N ILE A 13 28.29 -20.65 -7.56
CA ILE A 13 26.96 -20.75 -8.16
C ILE A 13 25.87 -20.35 -7.16
N VAL A 14 25.99 -20.78 -5.90
CA VAL A 14 25.03 -20.43 -4.85
C VAL A 14 25.04 -18.93 -4.56
N ILE A 15 26.23 -18.32 -4.44
CA ILE A 15 26.38 -16.88 -4.25
C ILE A 15 25.74 -16.12 -5.41
N PHE A 16 26.00 -16.55 -6.65
CA PHE A 16 25.41 -15.93 -7.83
C PHE A 16 23.88 -16.02 -7.83
N ALA A 17 23.30 -17.19 -7.50
CA ALA A 17 21.86 -17.36 -7.41
C ALA A 17 21.22 -16.43 -6.36
N ILE A 18 21.89 -16.26 -5.21
CA ILE A 18 21.51 -15.30 -4.18
C ILE A 18 21.50 -13.88 -4.77
N PHE A 19 22.62 -13.40 -5.31
CA PHE A 19 22.71 -12.03 -5.85
C PHE A 19 21.64 -11.73 -6.92
N TYR A 20 21.37 -12.68 -7.83
CA TYR A 20 20.34 -12.52 -8.86
C TYR A 20 18.91 -12.59 -8.30
N GLY A 21 18.67 -13.48 -7.32
CA GLY A 21 17.40 -13.57 -6.62
C GLY A 21 17.07 -12.29 -5.86
N TYR A 22 18.02 -11.76 -5.08
CA TYR A 22 17.88 -10.48 -4.39
C TYR A 22 17.70 -9.31 -5.38
N GLY A 23 18.39 -9.32 -6.52
CA GLY A 23 18.21 -8.31 -7.56
C GLY A 23 16.80 -8.27 -8.17
N LEU A 24 16.16 -9.43 -8.35
CA LEU A 24 14.76 -9.53 -8.80
C LEU A 24 13.77 -9.04 -7.72
N ILE A 25 14.02 -9.37 -6.46
CA ILE A 25 13.18 -8.94 -5.32
C ILE A 25 13.25 -7.41 -5.15
N LEU A 26 14.45 -6.81 -5.22
CA LEU A 26 14.64 -5.36 -5.16
C LEU A 26 14.02 -4.63 -6.37
N LYS A 27 13.95 -5.28 -7.53
CA LYS A 27 13.32 -4.71 -8.73
C LYS A 27 11.79 -4.72 -8.62
N GLN A 28 11.21 -5.71 -7.92
CA GLN A 28 9.79 -5.75 -7.63
C GLN A 28 9.36 -4.63 -6.66
N GLU A 29 10.17 -4.32 -5.64
CA GLU A 29 9.88 -3.21 -4.72
C GLU A 29 9.92 -1.84 -5.41
N ARG A 30 10.84 -1.62 -6.36
CA ARG A 30 10.87 -0.36 -7.14
C ARG A 30 9.68 -0.18 -8.08
N SER A 31 8.93 -1.23 -8.42
CA SER A 31 7.73 -1.11 -9.25
C SER A 31 6.52 -0.61 -8.47
N GLN A 32 6.59 -0.53 -7.13
CA GLN A 32 5.65 0.23 -6.32
C GLN A 32 6.21 1.63 -6.15
N ASN A 33 5.93 2.50 -7.11
CA ASN A 33 6.21 3.92 -7.00
C ASN A 33 5.63 4.47 -5.66
N PRO A 34 6.45 4.87 -4.68
CA PRO A 34 5.97 5.34 -3.38
C PRO A 34 5.25 6.70 -3.46
N TYR A 35 5.31 7.38 -4.61
CA TYR A 35 4.58 8.62 -4.88
C TYR A 35 3.19 8.40 -5.49
N SER A 36 2.87 7.18 -5.94
CA SER A 36 1.53 6.82 -6.41
C SER A 36 0.76 6.05 -5.34
N ALA A 37 0.82 6.50 -4.08
CA ALA A 37 0.04 5.94 -2.98
C ALA A 37 -1.45 6.25 -3.22
N GLN A 38 -2.04 5.55 -4.19
CA GLN A 38 -3.45 5.49 -4.42
C GLN A 38 -4.04 4.78 -3.21
N LEU A 39 -4.80 5.53 -2.42
CA LEU A 39 -5.43 5.07 -1.22
C LEU A 39 -6.90 4.80 -1.51
N LYS A 40 -7.46 3.80 -0.83
CA LYS A 40 -8.84 3.39 -1.02
C LYS A 40 -9.73 4.17 -0.06
N CYS A 41 -10.81 4.75 -0.57
CA CYS A 41 -11.85 5.31 0.28
C CYS A 41 -12.55 4.20 1.06
N THR A 42 -12.73 4.39 2.36
CA THR A 42 -13.34 3.41 3.27
C THR A 42 -14.83 3.18 2.97
N LEU A 43 -15.53 4.22 2.51
CA LEU A 43 -16.97 4.19 2.23
C LEU A 43 -17.29 3.57 0.87
N CYS A 44 -16.75 4.15 -0.20
CA CYS A 44 -17.10 3.76 -1.57
C CYS A 44 -16.14 2.74 -2.19
N GLY A 45 -15.00 2.46 -1.54
CA GLY A 45 -14.02 1.51 -2.04
C GLY A 45 -13.26 1.91 -3.30
N ARG A 46 -13.47 3.14 -3.81
CA ARG A 46 -12.72 3.65 -4.97
C ARG A 46 -11.31 4.08 -4.56
N THR A 47 -10.34 3.91 -5.46
CA THR A 47 -8.96 4.37 -5.29
C THR A 47 -8.84 5.83 -5.72
N PHE A 48 -8.17 6.63 -4.91
CA PHE A 48 -7.92 8.04 -5.17
C PHE A 48 -6.48 8.38 -4.79
N ASP A 49 -5.97 9.46 -5.37
CA ASP A 49 -4.70 10.03 -4.92
C ASP A 49 -4.82 10.51 -3.47
N LYS A 50 -3.76 10.29 -2.67
CA LYS A 50 -3.70 10.71 -1.27
C LYS A 50 -4.13 12.16 -1.05
N GLY A 51 -3.76 13.07 -1.95
CA GLY A 51 -4.11 14.50 -1.86
C GLY A 51 -5.60 14.82 -2.05
N LYS A 52 -6.40 13.88 -2.55
CA LYS A 52 -7.86 14.02 -2.72
C LYS A 52 -8.67 13.32 -1.62
N LEU A 53 -7.98 12.71 -0.66
CA LEU A 53 -8.59 11.97 0.44
C LEU A 53 -8.41 12.74 1.74
N VAL A 54 -9.47 12.76 2.54
CA VAL A 54 -9.41 13.27 3.91
C VAL A 54 -9.08 12.11 4.84
N GLU A 55 -8.03 12.27 5.63
CA GLU A 55 -7.64 11.31 6.66
C GLU A 55 -8.33 11.64 7.99
N ARG A 56 -8.89 10.63 8.64
CA ARG A 56 -9.49 10.74 9.97
C ARG A 56 -9.04 9.58 10.83
N ALA A 57 -8.34 9.91 11.92
CA ALA A 57 -8.00 8.93 12.94
C ALA A 57 -9.23 8.58 13.79
N ILE A 58 -9.51 7.28 13.96
CA ILE A 58 -10.50 6.76 14.89
C ILE A 58 -9.75 5.87 15.88
N GLY A 59 -9.52 6.39 17.09
CA GLY A 59 -8.73 5.72 18.12
C GLY A 59 -7.22 5.87 17.92
N ILE A 60 -6.45 4.92 18.45
CA ILE A 60 -4.99 4.98 18.53
C ILE A 60 -4.31 4.35 17.30
N GLU A 61 -5.00 3.46 16.57
CA GLU A 61 -4.37 2.63 15.54
C GLU A 61 -5.07 2.62 14.16
N LYS A 62 -6.26 3.22 13.99
CA LYS A 62 -6.97 3.19 12.70
C LYS A 62 -7.11 4.57 12.08
N ILE A 63 -6.47 4.75 10.92
CA ILE A 63 -6.65 5.91 10.04
C ILE A 63 -7.58 5.49 8.92
N TYR A 64 -8.71 6.19 8.81
CA TYR A 64 -9.64 6.01 7.71
C TYR A 64 -9.47 7.12 6.68
N TYR A 65 -9.52 6.74 5.40
CA TYR A 65 -9.48 7.67 4.27
C TYR A 65 -10.87 7.81 3.66
N PHE A 66 -11.28 9.05 3.42
CA PHE A 66 -12.59 9.39 2.92
C PHE A 66 -12.52 10.29 1.68
N CYS A 67 -13.39 10.01 0.71
CA CYS A 67 -13.53 10.78 -0.52
C CYS A 67 -14.43 12.00 -0.30
N GLY A 68 -14.20 13.10 -1.02
CA GLY A 68 -15.02 14.32 -0.89
C GLY A 68 -16.51 14.09 -1.14
N GLU A 69 -16.86 13.34 -2.20
CA GLU A 69 -18.25 12.96 -2.53
C GLU A 69 -18.92 12.22 -1.36
N CYS A 70 -18.19 11.29 -0.75
CA CYS A 70 -18.65 10.45 0.35
C CYS A 70 -18.90 11.28 1.63
N ILE A 71 -18.05 12.27 1.89
CA ILE A 71 -18.18 13.17 3.04
C ILE A 71 -19.38 14.08 2.85
N GLN A 72 -19.58 14.58 1.63
CA GLN A 72 -20.72 15.40 1.29
C GLN A 72 -22.04 14.65 1.47
N SER A 73 -22.13 13.42 0.96
CA SER A 73 -23.35 12.61 1.13
C SER A 73 -23.64 12.33 2.61
N LEU A 74 -22.60 12.02 3.40
CA LEU A 74 -22.74 11.84 4.85
C LEU A 74 -23.22 13.11 5.57
N HIS A 75 -22.76 14.28 5.13
CA HIS A 75 -23.18 15.56 5.70
C HIS A 75 -24.66 15.84 5.40
N GLU A 76 -25.10 15.60 4.16
CA GLU A 76 -26.49 15.75 3.74
C GLU A 76 -27.41 14.78 4.50
N ASP A 77 -27.00 13.51 4.65
CA ASP A 77 -27.74 12.51 5.43
C ASP A 77 -27.88 12.93 6.90
N TYR A 78 -26.83 13.49 7.50
CA TYR A 78 -26.86 13.99 8.88
C TYR A 78 -27.85 15.16 9.07
N LEU A 79 -27.87 16.11 8.13
CA LEU A 79 -28.81 17.23 8.16
C LEU A 79 -30.26 16.74 8.03
N ASN A 80 -30.51 15.78 7.14
CA ASN A 80 -31.84 15.19 6.93
C ASN A 80 -32.34 14.38 8.14
N LEU A 81 -31.44 13.74 8.89
CA LEU A 81 -31.79 13.05 10.14
C LEU A 81 -32.25 14.06 11.20
N ASN A 82 -31.53 15.17 11.37
CA ASN A 82 -31.87 16.19 12.34
C ASN A 82 -33.15 16.96 11.97
N SER A 83 -33.42 17.17 10.68
CA SER A 83 -34.66 17.82 10.24
C SER A 83 -35.92 16.96 10.43
N LYS A 84 -35.78 15.64 10.58
CA LYS A 84 -36.89 14.72 10.88
C LYS A 84 -37.14 14.51 12.38
N GLN A 85 -36.23 14.97 13.24
CA GLN A 85 -36.36 14.87 14.70
C GLN A 85 -36.96 16.13 15.36
N ASN A 86 -37.26 17.16 14.57
CA ASN A 86 -37.97 18.38 14.99
C ASN A 86 -39.35 18.43 14.34
#